data_AF-A0A1G1A3C8-F1
#
_entry.id   AF-A0A1G1A3C8-F1
#
_cell.length_a   1.000
_cell.length_b   1.000
_cell.length_c   1.000
_cell.angle_alpha   90.00
_cell.angle_beta   90.00
_cell.angle_gamma   90.00
#
_symmetry.space_group_name_H-M   'P 1'
#
loop_
_entity.id
_entity.type
_entity.pdbx_description
1 polymer ?
#
loop_
_entity_poly.entity_id
_entity_poly.type
_entity_poly.pdbx_seq_one_letter_code
_entity_poly.pdbx_strand_id
1 'polypeptide(L)'
;MTDEKETKNEGPVCSCGGDCCSGGTGKWIWIILAVAVVGLLIAKNAGQKAATVKTDDAAVPALTEAGGRNANASQSDKTKSLPRLVDLGATQCIPCKMMAPILENLKQTFAGKMTVEFIDVRENPAAGDKHKISTIPTQIFFDAEGKELFRHEGFFSREEILAKWKELGVDLGIKENEPFSRWTAAQPDTRAKTDICYMCDGTIPQNSLVVVKTEKGDVRLCSMHHYFVMYSCLTEDKTGFEQKVSVADSSSGTLIPITEATYVYGLDSKNGRPTIKAFASKDAAEKERQAGGGNIIDLAVLQSKELANKCGFCDRAVYPEDVAEVLLENVKTWGCCSHCALGVVARTGKDVEIREKDRLTGEKVVVKTLGGDLALLEPFSAVAWFGQRTKPDGKRVSAGCFHQGFFTTPENLKKWVEANPLETGEMITIQKALADKMALSEEQIKKACKIGECCPK
;
A
#
# COMPACT_ATOMS: atom_id res chain seq x y z
N MET A 1 -36.40 -36.40 11.36
CA MET A 1 -36.76 -37.60 12.15
C MET A 1 -36.45 -37.33 13.62
N THR A 2 -37.31 -36.65 14.36
CA THR A 2 -38.61 -36.03 14.01
C THR A 2 -38.59 -34.58 14.59
N ASP A 3 -39.30 -33.56 14.09
CA ASP A 3 -40.71 -33.44 13.68
C ASP A 3 -41.66 -33.79 14.86
N GLU A 4 -42.64 -33.00 15.30
CA GLU A 4 -43.04 -31.59 15.05
C GLU A 4 -43.25 -30.90 16.45
N LYS A 5 -43.95 -29.78 16.73
CA LYS A 5 -44.76 -28.80 15.96
C LYS A 5 -44.94 -27.53 16.82
N GLU A 6 -45.04 -26.33 16.25
CA GLU A 6 -45.71 -25.20 16.91
C GLU A 6 -46.35 -24.22 15.91
N THR A 7 -47.33 -23.41 16.35
CA THR A 7 -48.39 -22.85 15.49
C THR A 7 -48.42 -21.32 15.42
N LYS A 8 -48.78 -20.78 14.24
CA LYS A 8 -49.26 -19.40 14.08
C LYS A 8 -50.50 -19.14 14.94
N ASN A 9 -50.69 -17.89 15.35
CA ASN A 9 -52.02 -17.32 15.59
C ASN A 9 -52.03 -15.82 15.22
N GLU A 10 -53.20 -15.25 14.90
CA GLU A 10 -53.35 -13.90 14.33
C GLU A 10 -54.43 -13.07 15.07
N GLY A 11 -54.27 -11.74 15.09
CA GLY A 11 -55.26 -10.78 15.59
C GLY A 11 -55.14 -10.41 17.09
N PRO A 12 -55.94 -9.43 17.57
CA PRO A 12 -57.11 -8.82 16.93
C PRO A 12 -56.90 -7.38 16.40
N VAL A 13 -57.94 -6.88 15.72
CA VAL A 13 -58.08 -5.53 15.13
C VAL A 13 -58.44 -4.48 16.20
N CYS A 14 -58.05 -3.22 15.98
CA CYS A 14 -58.74 -2.08 16.55
C CYS A 14 -58.98 -0.99 15.47
N SER A 15 -60.05 -0.21 15.60
CA SER A 15 -60.57 0.68 14.57
C SER A 15 -60.70 2.12 15.06
N CYS A 16 -60.33 3.08 14.19
CA CYS A 16 -60.94 4.41 14.06
C CYS A 16 -60.50 5.01 12.72
N GLY A 17 -61.36 5.81 12.09
CA GLY A 17 -61.05 6.52 10.86
C GLY A 17 -61.53 7.97 10.90
N GLY A 18 -61.11 8.77 9.91
CA GLY A 18 -61.62 10.11 9.60
C GLY A 18 -61.28 11.22 10.61
N ASP A 19 -60.83 12.41 10.21
CA ASP A 19 -60.42 12.92 8.90
C ASP A 19 -59.40 14.07 9.13
N CYS A 20 -58.60 14.43 8.11
CA CYS A 20 -58.34 15.83 7.67
C CYS A 20 -57.06 16.00 6.82
N CYS A 21 -57.03 17.11 6.07
CA CYS A 21 -55.85 17.79 5.51
C CYS A 21 -55.06 17.16 4.33
N SER A 22 -55.59 17.42 3.12
CA SER A 22 -54.89 18.16 2.03
C SER A 22 -53.57 17.63 1.44
N GLY A 23 -53.68 16.97 0.27
CA GLY A 23 -53.25 17.46 -1.06
C GLY A 23 -51.83 18.02 -1.33
N GLY A 24 -51.24 17.67 -2.48
CA GLY A 24 -50.03 18.34 -2.99
C GLY A 24 -49.14 17.57 -3.98
N THR A 25 -49.66 17.07 -5.11
CA THR A 25 -48.83 16.43 -6.15
C THR A 25 -48.10 17.46 -7.02
N GLY A 26 -46.76 17.54 -6.92
CA GLY A 26 -45.99 18.46 -7.77
C GLY A 26 -44.47 18.38 -7.64
N LYS A 27 -43.82 17.37 -8.24
CA LYS A 27 -42.33 17.29 -8.29
C LYS A 27 -41.72 16.44 -9.44
N TRP A 28 -42.35 16.45 -10.63
CA TRP A 28 -41.92 15.64 -11.80
C TRP A 28 -41.32 16.43 -12.98
N ILE A 29 -41.07 17.74 -12.83
CA ILE A 29 -40.66 18.63 -13.95
C ILE A 29 -39.13 18.86 -14.05
N TRP A 30 -38.37 18.61 -12.98
CA TRP A 30 -36.96 19.02 -12.89
C TRP A 30 -35.93 18.06 -13.53
N ILE A 31 -36.30 16.81 -13.81
CA ILE A 31 -35.35 15.78 -14.30
C ILE A 31 -35.11 15.90 -15.83
N ILE A 32 -36.11 16.33 -16.61
CA ILE A 32 -36.01 16.37 -18.08
C ILE A 32 -35.10 17.52 -18.56
N LEU A 33 -35.10 18.66 -17.86
CA LEU A 33 -34.29 19.83 -18.25
C LEU A 33 -32.78 19.61 -18.09
N ALA A 34 -32.34 18.82 -17.10
CA ALA A 34 -30.91 18.57 -16.86
C ALA A 34 -30.25 17.79 -18.01
N VAL A 35 -30.94 16.80 -18.58
CA VAL A 35 -30.43 15.96 -19.68
C VAL A 35 -30.26 16.77 -20.96
N ALA A 36 -31.20 17.68 -21.25
CA ALA A 36 -31.15 18.53 -22.44
C ALA A 36 -29.94 19.48 -22.46
N VAL A 37 -29.56 20.06 -21.31
CA VAL A 37 -28.42 21.00 -21.22
C VAL A 37 -27.07 20.30 -21.43
N VAL A 38 -26.88 19.09 -20.87
CA VAL A 38 -25.64 18.31 -21.06
C VAL A 38 -25.48 17.87 -22.52
N GLY A 39 -26.57 17.41 -23.17
CA GLY A 39 -26.54 17.04 -24.59
C GLY A 39 -26.14 18.20 -25.51
N LEU A 40 -26.59 19.43 -25.21
CA LEU A 40 -26.29 20.61 -26.03
C LEU A 40 -24.84 21.09 -25.94
N LEU A 41 -24.13 20.78 -24.85
CA LEU A 41 -22.74 21.19 -24.63
C LEU A 41 -21.74 20.26 -25.32
N ILE A 42 -22.03 18.96 -25.42
CA ILE A 42 -21.16 17.97 -26.10
C ILE A 42 -21.18 18.20 -27.62
N ALA A 43 -22.33 18.60 -28.19
CA ALA A 43 -22.50 18.80 -29.63
C ALA A 43 -21.72 20.00 -30.22
N LYS A 44 -21.17 20.92 -29.40
CA LYS A 44 -20.53 22.16 -29.88
C LYS A 44 -19.01 22.09 -30.13
N ASN A 45 -18.30 21.07 -29.64
CA ASN A 45 -16.85 20.94 -29.84
C ASN A 45 -16.44 19.96 -30.95
N ALA A 46 -17.36 19.15 -31.48
CA ALA A 46 -17.10 18.23 -32.60
C ALA A 46 -17.18 18.95 -33.97
N GLY A 47 -16.41 20.03 -34.15
CA GLY A 47 -16.74 21.06 -35.15
C GLY A 47 -15.59 21.81 -35.84
N GLN A 48 -14.32 21.38 -35.75
CA GLN A 48 -13.24 21.96 -36.55
C GLN A 48 -12.48 20.88 -37.35
N LYS A 49 -12.33 21.14 -38.65
CA LYS A 49 -11.72 20.22 -39.63
C LYS A 49 -10.20 20.34 -39.62
N ALA A 50 -9.53 19.28 -40.08
CA ALA A 50 -8.13 19.35 -40.46
C ALA A 50 -7.88 20.46 -41.49
N ALA A 51 -6.88 21.31 -41.23
CA ALA A 51 -6.45 22.34 -42.15
C ALA A 51 -5.40 21.78 -43.12
N THR A 52 -5.74 21.73 -44.41
CA THR A 52 -4.79 21.42 -45.48
C THR A 52 -3.85 22.61 -45.69
N VAL A 53 -2.54 22.37 -45.58
CA VAL A 53 -1.52 23.33 -46.01
C VAL A 53 -1.45 23.31 -47.54
N LYS A 54 -1.61 24.48 -48.17
CA LYS A 54 -1.39 24.66 -49.61
C LYS A 54 0.08 24.93 -49.90
N THR A 55 0.50 24.47 -51.07
CA THR A 55 1.66 24.97 -51.82
C THR A 55 1.40 26.36 -52.39
N ASP A 56 2.44 27.18 -52.53
CA ASP A 56 2.59 28.20 -53.58
C ASP A 56 4.11 28.41 -53.83
N ASP A 57 4.51 28.75 -55.06
CA ASP A 57 5.89 28.65 -55.56
C ASP A 57 6.71 29.96 -55.52
N ALA A 58 8.00 29.85 -55.19
CA ALA A 58 9.13 30.69 -55.69
C ALA A 58 10.46 30.26 -55.03
N ALA A 59 11.63 30.23 -55.69
CA ALA A 59 11.94 30.26 -57.12
C ALA A 59 13.34 29.62 -57.35
N VAL A 60 13.63 29.19 -58.58
CA VAL A 60 14.89 28.52 -58.97
C VAL A 60 15.86 29.52 -59.63
N PRO A 61 17.17 29.36 -59.39
CA PRO A 61 18.10 29.32 -60.54
C PRO A 61 18.96 28.04 -60.52
N ALA A 62 19.23 27.49 -61.70
CA ALA A 62 19.98 26.24 -61.87
C ALA A 62 21.14 26.42 -62.86
N LEU A 63 22.27 25.76 -62.55
CA LEU A 63 23.40 25.48 -63.44
C LEU A 63 23.85 24.05 -63.07
N THR A 64 23.75 23.02 -63.94
CA THR A 64 24.59 22.73 -65.14
C THR A 64 26.09 22.62 -64.80
N GLU A 65 26.80 21.52 -65.06
CA GLU A 65 26.38 20.25 -65.68
C GLU A 65 27.35 19.07 -65.35
N ALA A 66 26.94 17.86 -65.74
CA ALA A 66 27.77 16.70 -66.14
C ALA A 66 28.90 16.11 -65.24
N GLY A 67 28.81 14.79 -65.04
CA GLY A 67 29.97 13.89 -65.17
C GLY A 67 30.47 13.16 -63.92
N GLY A 68 30.38 11.82 -63.92
CA GLY A 68 31.11 10.97 -62.97
C GLY A 68 30.33 9.78 -62.45
N ARG A 69 30.41 8.63 -63.14
CA ARG A 69 30.10 7.34 -62.51
C ARG A 69 31.27 6.97 -61.58
N ASN A 70 30.99 6.75 -60.31
CA ASN A 70 31.71 5.73 -59.55
C ASN A 70 30.81 5.17 -58.45
N ALA A 71 30.54 3.88 -58.50
CA ALA A 71 29.88 3.18 -57.42
C ALA A 71 30.93 2.90 -56.34
N ASN A 72 30.68 3.32 -55.10
CA ASN A 72 31.32 2.73 -53.95
C ASN A 72 30.30 2.62 -52.82
N ALA A 73 29.88 1.38 -52.53
CA ALA A 73 28.89 1.09 -51.50
C ALA A 73 29.54 1.26 -50.12
N SER A 74 29.52 2.48 -49.58
CA SER A 74 30.09 2.80 -48.29
C SER A 74 29.08 2.56 -47.16
N GLN A 75 29.11 1.33 -46.63
CA GLN A 75 28.64 0.96 -45.30
C GLN A 75 27.15 1.23 -45.02
N SER A 76 26.34 0.18 -45.14
CA SER A 76 25.08 0.09 -44.41
C SER A 76 25.35 0.26 -42.91
N ASP A 77 24.81 1.32 -42.31
CA ASP A 77 24.82 1.47 -40.86
C ASP A 77 24.11 0.25 -40.25
N LYS A 78 24.83 -0.54 -39.45
CA LYS A 78 24.25 -1.73 -38.83
C LYS A 78 23.38 -1.26 -37.67
N THR A 79 22.11 -1.02 -37.96
CA THR A 79 21.05 -0.88 -36.95
C THR A 79 21.15 -2.06 -35.99
N LYS A 80 21.75 -1.82 -34.83
CA LYS A 80 22.11 -2.87 -33.87
C LYS A 80 20.82 -3.54 -33.41
N SER A 81 20.61 -4.79 -33.85
CA SER A 81 19.44 -5.55 -33.45
C SER A 81 19.44 -5.71 -31.93
N LEU A 82 18.26 -5.62 -31.34
CA LEU A 82 18.09 -5.72 -29.90
C LEU A 82 17.69 -7.15 -29.54
N PRO A 83 18.11 -7.67 -28.37
CA PRO A 83 17.57 -8.91 -27.82
C PRO A 83 16.05 -8.77 -27.63
N ARG A 84 15.33 -9.89 -27.75
CA ARG A 84 13.86 -9.90 -27.77
C ARG A 84 13.30 -10.76 -26.65
N LEU A 85 12.36 -10.20 -25.89
CA LEU A 85 11.44 -10.95 -25.04
C LEU A 85 10.12 -11.11 -25.78
N VAL A 86 9.68 -12.34 -26.03
CA VAL A 86 8.38 -12.63 -26.65
C VAL A 86 7.52 -13.42 -25.65
N ASP A 87 6.45 -12.82 -25.15
CA ASP A 87 5.41 -13.53 -24.40
C ASP A 87 4.32 -14.00 -25.38
N LEU A 88 4.12 -15.31 -25.47
CA LEU A 88 3.00 -15.91 -26.18
C LEU A 88 1.93 -16.26 -25.16
N GLY A 89 0.77 -15.61 -25.24
CA GLY A 89 -0.27 -15.69 -24.22
C GLY A 89 -1.68 -15.54 -24.79
N ALA A 90 -2.64 -15.16 -23.94
CA ALA A 90 -3.99 -14.78 -24.39
C ALA A 90 -4.65 -13.78 -23.43
N THR A 91 -5.31 -12.76 -24.00
CA THR A 91 -6.02 -11.66 -23.30
C THR A 91 -7.04 -12.11 -22.25
N GLN A 92 -7.59 -13.32 -22.36
CA GLN A 92 -8.53 -13.90 -21.40
C GLN A 92 -7.91 -14.87 -20.38
N CYS A 93 -6.64 -15.27 -20.55
CA CYS A 93 -5.95 -16.16 -19.63
C CYS A 93 -5.47 -15.38 -18.39
N ILE A 94 -5.69 -15.92 -17.18
CA ILE A 94 -5.47 -15.17 -15.93
C ILE A 94 -3.97 -14.82 -15.73
N PRO A 95 -3.01 -15.77 -15.79
CA PRO A 95 -1.60 -15.42 -15.73
C PRO A 95 -1.15 -14.46 -16.84
N CYS A 96 -1.67 -14.56 -18.07
CA CYS A 96 -1.31 -13.64 -19.16
C CYS A 96 -1.76 -12.19 -18.87
N LYS A 97 -2.93 -11.99 -18.24
CA LYS A 97 -3.38 -10.66 -17.78
C LYS A 97 -2.44 -10.05 -16.73
N MET A 98 -1.70 -10.88 -16.00
CA MET A 98 -0.75 -10.46 -14.96
C MET A 98 0.67 -10.27 -15.52
N MET A 99 1.02 -10.98 -16.59
CA MET A 99 2.18 -10.64 -17.42
C MET A 99 2.03 -9.29 -18.13
N ALA A 100 0.84 -8.92 -18.60
CA ALA A 100 0.61 -7.69 -19.36
C ALA A 100 1.21 -6.40 -18.74
N PRO A 101 0.98 -6.04 -17.46
CA PRO A 101 1.59 -4.85 -16.86
C PRO A 101 3.11 -4.99 -16.65
N ILE A 102 3.63 -6.20 -16.41
CA ILE A 102 5.08 -6.47 -16.34
C ILE A 102 5.71 -6.20 -17.71
N LEU A 103 5.15 -6.77 -18.77
CA LEU A 103 5.63 -6.64 -20.15
C LEU A 103 5.60 -5.17 -20.61
N GLU A 104 4.53 -4.44 -20.32
CA GLU A 104 4.44 -3.01 -20.67
C GLU A 104 5.43 -2.16 -19.84
N ASN A 105 5.63 -2.44 -18.55
CA ASN A 105 6.68 -1.78 -17.77
C ASN A 105 8.09 -2.06 -18.33
N LEU A 106 8.37 -3.32 -18.67
CA LEU A 106 9.66 -3.73 -19.25
C LEU A 106 9.90 -3.04 -20.61
N LYS A 107 8.87 -3.01 -21.47
CA LYS A 107 8.87 -2.35 -22.78
C LYS A 107 9.16 -0.86 -22.69
N GLN A 108 8.56 -0.17 -21.72
CA GLN A 108 8.80 1.26 -21.48
C GLN A 108 10.18 1.51 -20.85
N THR A 109 10.55 0.74 -19.83
CA THR A 109 11.77 0.93 -19.03
C THR A 109 13.06 0.58 -19.80
N PHE A 110 12.98 -0.38 -20.72
CA PHE A 110 14.12 -0.89 -21.50
C PHE A 110 13.97 -0.62 -23.01
N ALA A 111 13.16 0.37 -23.38
CA ALA A 111 13.06 0.87 -24.74
C ALA A 111 14.46 1.21 -25.30
N GLY A 112 14.78 0.71 -26.50
CA GLY A 112 16.10 0.88 -27.12
C GLY A 112 17.21 -0.01 -26.54
N LYS A 113 16.92 -0.87 -25.55
CA LYS A 113 17.86 -1.87 -25.00
C LYS A 113 17.42 -3.31 -25.27
N MET A 114 16.12 -3.58 -25.16
CA MET A 114 15.49 -4.82 -25.64
C MET A 114 14.15 -4.51 -26.31
N THR A 115 13.70 -5.44 -27.16
CA THR A 115 12.34 -5.44 -27.71
C THR A 115 11.45 -6.35 -26.85
N VAL A 116 10.28 -5.89 -26.44
CA VAL A 116 9.29 -6.70 -25.72
C VAL A 116 8.03 -6.81 -26.57
N GLU A 117 7.65 -8.03 -26.91
CA GLU A 117 6.49 -8.38 -27.73
C GLU A 117 5.54 -9.27 -26.95
N PHE A 118 4.23 -9.00 -27.07
CA PHE A 118 3.16 -9.89 -26.63
C PHE A 118 2.39 -10.38 -27.85
N ILE A 119 2.08 -11.67 -27.90
CA ILE A 119 1.31 -12.29 -28.99
C ILE A 119 0.14 -13.06 -28.38
N ASP A 120 -1.10 -12.64 -28.68
CA ASP A 120 -2.27 -13.45 -28.36
C ASP A 120 -2.36 -14.62 -29.36
N VAL A 121 -2.13 -15.85 -28.89
CA VAL A 121 -2.13 -17.04 -29.75
C VAL A 121 -3.54 -17.51 -30.12
N ARG A 122 -4.60 -16.90 -29.60
CA ARG A 122 -5.98 -17.10 -30.07
C ARG A 122 -6.29 -16.24 -31.27
N GLU A 123 -5.71 -15.03 -31.34
CA GLU A 123 -5.79 -14.14 -32.49
C GLU A 123 -4.77 -14.51 -33.58
N ASN A 124 -3.61 -15.07 -33.19
CA ASN A 124 -2.57 -15.55 -34.10
C ASN A 124 -2.10 -16.98 -33.76
N PRO A 125 -2.91 -18.03 -34.08
CA PRO A 125 -2.56 -19.43 -33.81
C PRO A 125 -1.24 -19.89 -34.44
N ALA A 126 -0.95 -19.39 -35.65
CA ALA A 126 0.29 -19.72 -36.38
C ALA A 126 1.56 -19.28 -35.65
N ALA A 127 1.49 -18.30 -34.73
CA ALA A 127 2.61 -17.97 -33.86
C ALA A 127 2.86 -19.05 -32.79
N GLY A 128 1.80 -19.65 -32.24
CA GLY A 128 1.91 -20.78 -31.31
C GLY A 128 2.58 -21.99 -31.97
N ASP A 129 2.13 -22.36 -33.18
CA ASP A 129 2.74 -23.42 -33.99
C ASP A 129 4.21 -23.15 -34.30
N LYS A 130 4.52 -21.93 -34.77
CA LYS A 130 5.88 -21.48 -35.14
C LYS A 130 6.85 -21.58 -33.96
N HIS A 131 6.42 -21.17 -32.76
CA HIS A 131 7.25 -21.15 -31.55
C HIS A 131 7.18 -22.47 -30.74
N LYS A 132 6.31 -23.40 -31.16
CA LYS A 132 6.09 -24.73 -30.57
C LYS A 132 5.81 -24.66 -29.08
N ILE A 133 4.76 -23.93 -28.70
CA ILE A 133 4.29 -23.85 -27.31
C ILE A 133 3.14 -24.82 -27.09
N SER A 134 3.09 -25.44 -25.90
CA SER A 134 1.95 -26.26 -25.44
C SER A 134 1.14 -25.61 -24.33
N THR A 135 1.66 -24.53 -23.75
CA THR A 135 1.19 -23.86 -22.54
C THR A 135 1.07 -22.36 -22.82
N ILE A 136 0.29 -21.62 -22.02
CA ILE A 136 0.32 -20.15 -22.01
C ILE A 136 0.24 -19.58 -20.58
N PRO A 137 0.92 -18.45 -20.29
CA PRO A 137 1.87 -17.79 -21.16
C PRO A 137 3.20 -18.55 -21.26
N THR A 138 3.94 -18.30 -22.34
CA THR A 138 5.31 -18.77 -22.54
C THR A 138 6.19 -17.59 -22.92
N GLN A 139 7.19 -17.27 -22.10
CA GLN A 139 8.16 -16.21 -22.39
C GLN A 139 9.41 -16.80 -23.04
N ILE A 140 9.75 -16.33 -24.24
CA ILE A 140 10.92 -16.79 -24.99
C ILE A 140 11.90 -15.64 -25.16
N PHE A 141 13.17 -15.92 -24.83
CA PHE A 141 14.28 -14.98 -24.83
C PHE A 141 15.13 -15.25 -26.08
N PHE A 142 15.37 -14.22 -26.89
CA PHE A 142 16.21 -14.29 -28.09
C PHE A 142 17.38 -13.31 -28.01
N ASP A 143 18.53 -13.69 -28.56
CA ASP A 143 19.63 -12.76 -28.82
C ASP A 143 19.30 -11.77 -29.97
N ALA A 144 20.25 -10.87 -30.26
CA ALA A 144 20.15 -9.89 -31.32
C ALA A 144 20.12 -10.53 -32.73
N GLU A 145 20.62 -11.76 -32.85
CA GLU A 145 20.66 -12.57 -34.06
C GLU A 145 19.35 -13.36 -34.28
N GLY A 146 18.46 -13.40 -33.27
CA GLY A 146 17.16 -14.06 -33.34
C GLY A 146 17.18 -15.55 -32.99
N LYS A 147 18.27 -16.05 -32.40
CA LYS A 147 18.37 -17.42 -31.86
C LYS A 147 17.75 -17.45 -30.46
N GLU A 148 17.00 -18.53 -30.18
CA GLU A 148 16.43 -18.78 -28.85
C GLU A 148 17.53 -19.11 -27.83
N LEU A 149 17.50 -18.40 -26.70
CA LEU A 149 18.44 -18.53 -25.58
C LEU A 149 17.82 -19.31 -24.41
N PHE A 150 16.56 -19.03 -24.10
CA PHE A 150 15.82 -19.57 -22.97
C PHE A 150 14.31 -19.46 -23.20
N ARG A 151 13.52 -20.34 -22.57
CA ARG A 151 12.06 -20.23 -22.49
C ARG A 151 11.56 -20.57 -21.08
N HIS A 152 10.50 -19.90 -20.66
CA HIS A 152 9.76 -20.15 -19.42
C HIS A 152 8.28 -20.42 -19.74
N GLU A 153 7.59 -21.19 -18.88
CA GLU A 153 6.16 -21.45 -19.00
C GLU A 153 5.44 -21.09 -17.70
N GLY A 154 4.32 -20.36 -17.81
CA GLY A 154 3.58 -19.83 -16.67
C GLY A 154 3.90 -18.37 -16.38
N PHE A 155 3.60 -17.93 -15.16
CA PHE A 155 3.95 -16.58 -14.69
C PHE A 155 5.46 -16.47 -14.48
N PHE A 156 6.03 -15.30 -14.79
CA PHE A 156 7.44 -14.99 -14.59
C PHE A 156 7.55 -13.55 -14.10
N SER A 157 8.10 -13.32 -12.91
CA SER A 157 8.16 -11.98 -12.33
C SER A 157 9.14 -11.08 -13.11
N ARG A 158 8.92 -9.77 -12.99
CA ARG A 158 9.79 -8.74 -13.59
C ARG A 158 11.25 -8.94 -13.18
N GLU A 159 11.49 -9.23 -11.91
CA GLU A 159 12.82 -9.39 -11.33
C GLU A 159 13.51 -10.68 -11.81
N GLU A 160 12.77 -11.78 -11.97
CA GLU A 160 13.31 -13.01 -12.56
C GLU A 160 13.63 -12.84 -14.05
N ILE A 161 12.81 -12.14 -14.82
CA ILE A 161 13.08 -11.82 -16.23
C ILE A 161 14.39 -11.02 -16.37
N LEU A 162 14.58 -10.02 -15.51
CA LEU A 162 15.80 -9.21 -15.51
C LEU A 162 17.03 -9.99 -15.01
N ALA A 163 16.87 -10.85 -14.00
CA ALA A 163 17.91 -11.77 -13.57
C ALA A 163 18.29 -12.77 -14.67
N LYS A 164 17.31 -13.28 -15.43
CA LYS A 164 17.55 -14.19 -16.56
C LYS A 164 18.28 -13.50 -17.70
N TRP A 165 17.96 -12.25 -18.03
CA TRP A 165 18.74 -11.48 -19.00
C TRP A 165 20.21 -11.30 -18.56
N LYS A 166 20.45 -11.04 -17.27
CA LYS A 166 21.81 -10.94 -16.69
C LYS A 166 22.56 -12.28 -16.75
N GLU A 167 21.89 -13.40 -16.46
CA GLU A 167 22.42 -14.77 -16.58
C GLU A 167 22.78 -15.12 -18.04
N LEU A 168 21.95 -14.69 -19.00
CA LEU A 168 22.17 -14.85 -20.44
C LEU A 168 23.25 -13.90 -21.01
N GLY A 169 23.93 -13.11 -20.17
CA GLY A 169 25.00 -12.19 -20.57
C GLY A 169 24.53 -10.91 -21.26
N VAL A 170 23.23 -10.58 -21.19
CA VAL A 170 22.65 -9.38 -21.80
C VAL A 170 22.66 -8.22 -20.80
N ASP A 171 23.55 -7.26 -21.01
CA ASP A 171 23.55 -6.01 -20.24
C ASP A 171 22.40 -5.09 -20.67
N LEU A 172 21.32 -5.09 -19.90
CA LEU A 172 20.21 -4.15 -20.02
C LEU A 172 20.49 -2.80 -19.32
N GLY A 173 21.72 -2.52 -18.92
CA GLY A 173 22.14 -1.29 -18.24
C GLY A 173 21.28 -1.02 -17.00
N ILE A 174 21.03 -2.07 -16.20
CA ILE A 174 20.27 -2.02 -14.96
C ILE A 174 21.19 -1.43 -13.90
N LYS A 175 20.82 -0.29 -13.33
CA LYS A 175 21.47 0.20 -12.12
C LYS A 175 20.83 -0.51 -10.93
N GLU A 176 21.57 -1.42 -10.31
CA GLU A 176 21.23 -1.94 -9.00
C GLU A 176 21.30 -0.80 -7.98
N ASN A 177 20.42 -0.81 -6.98
CA ASN A 177 20.39 0.24 -5.96
C ASN A 177 21.60 0.09 -5.04
N GLU A 178 22.45 1.13 -4.97
CA GLU A 178 23.59 1.18 -4.04
C GLU A 178 23.17 0.80 -2.62
N PRO A 179 23.78 -0.24 -2.00
CA PRO A 179 23.40 -0.72 -0.68
C PRO A 179 23.44 0.39 0.38
N PHE A 180 22.30 0.63 1.02
CA PHE A 180 22.15 1.69 2.02
C PHE A 180 21.67 1.12 3.35
N SER A 181 22.43 1.38 4.42
CA SER A 181 22.11 0.91 5.77
C SER A 181 22.70 1.83 6.83
N ARG A 182 22.08 1.84 8.01
CA ARG A 182 22.57 2.56 9.19
C ARG A 182 22.41 1.70 10.43
N TRP A 183 23.51 1.11 10.89
CA TRP A 183 23.54 0.14 12.01
C TRP A 183 23.68 0.77 13.39
N THR A 184 24.06 2.05 13.43
CA THR A 184 24.17 2.88 14.63
C THR A 184 23.46 4.19 14.33
N ALA A 185 22.64 4.69 15.26
CA ALA A 185 21.95 5.98 15.11
C ALA A 185 22.95 7.11 14.79
N ALA A 186 22.54 8.07 13.97
CA ALA A 186 23.39 9.21 13.57
C ALA A 186 23.70 10.16 14.74
N GLN A 187 22.90 10.10 15.81
CA GLN A 187 23.17 10.75 17.10
C GLN A 187 22.67 9.84 18.24
N PRO A 188 23.25 9.93 19.46
CA PRO A 188 22.66 9.29 20.63
C PRO A 188 21.31 9.93 20.98
N ASP A 189 20.37 9.14 21.49
CA ASP A 189 19.16 9.69 22.10
C ASP A 189 19.48 10.20 23.52
N THR A 190 19.31 11.50 23.72
CA THR A 190 19.60 12.19 24.99
C THR A 190 18.36 12.48 25.83
N ARG A 191 17.16 12.09 25.35
CA ARG A 191 15.90 12.23 26.09
C ARG A 191 15.87 11.31 27.30
N ALA A 192 15.18 11.70 28.36
CA ALA A 192 14.95 10.79 29.49
C ALA A 192 14.02 9.65 29.06
N LYS A 193 14.24 8.44 29.59
CA LYS A 193 13.40 7.26 29.27
C LYS A 193 11.92 7.44 29.64
N THR A 194 11.60 8.40 30.50
CA THR A 194 10.24 8.82 30.85
C THR A 194 9.52 9.57 29.73
N ASP A 195 10.26 10.08 28.75
CA ASP A 195 9.77 11.02 27.74
C ASP A 195 9.68 10.36 26.36
N ILE A 196 10.11 9.09 26.27
CA ILE A 196 10.16 8.26 25.06
C ILE A 196 8.99 7.26 25.11
N CYS A 197 8.20 7.19 24.03
CA CYS A 197 7.09 6.25 23.94
C CYS A 197 7.59 4.82 23.66
N TYR A 198 7.29 3.89 24.57
CA TYR A 198 7.65 2.46 24.48
C TYR A 198 7.23 1.75 23.17
N MET A 199 6.27 2.30 22.44
CA MET A 199 5.71 1.68 21.23
C MET A 199 6.34 2.17 19.92
N CYS A 200 6.92 3.37 19.89
CA CYS A 200 7.38 4.01 18.63
C CYS A 200 8.64 4.89 18.77
N ASP A 201 9.25 4.93 19.96
CA ASP A 201 10.39 5.77 20.35
C ASP A 201 10.20 7.30 20.12
N GLY A 202 9.00 7.75 19.74
CA GLY A 202 8.62 9.16 19.64
C GLY A 202 8.47 9.84 21.02
N THR A 203 8.65 11.16 21.07
CA THR A 203 8.51 11.94 22.31
C THR A 203 7.05 11.94 22.79
N ILE A 204 6.84 11.78 24.10
CA ILE A 204 5.52 11.77 24.73
C ILE A 204 5.06 13.21 25.04
N PRO A 205 3.91 13.68 24.49
CA PRO A 205 3.28 14.92 24.94
C PRO A 205 2.70 14.74 26.35
N GLN A 206 2.93 15.71 27.23
CA GLN A 206 2.46 15.65 28.63
C GLN A 206 0.93 15.55 28.75
N ASN A 207 0.18 16.10 27.78
CA ASN A 207 -1.29 16.15 27.77
C ASN A 207 -1.96 14.95 27.06
N SER A 208 -1.18 13.96 26.61
CA SER A 208 -1.69 12.72 26.01
C SER A 208 -0.94 11.45 26.47
N LEU A 209 -0.09 11.57 27.49
CA LEU A 209 0.60 10.46 28.14
C LEU A 209 -0.40 9.42 28.66
N VAL A 210 -0.14 8.15 28.37
CA VAL A 210 -0.76 7.00 29.05
C VAL A 210 0.33 6.20 29.75
N VAL A 211 0.07 5.81 31.01
CA VAL A 211 0.96 5.01 31.85
C VAL A 211 0.26 3.69 32.18
N VAL A 212 0.93 2.58 31.91
CA VAL A 212 0.51 1.23 32.29
C VAL A 212 1.47 0.70 33.35
N LYS A 213 0.97 0.34 34.53
CA LYS A 213 1.76 -0.23 35.62
C LYS A 213 2.08 -1.70 35.35
N THR A 214 3.36 -2.06 35.41
CA THR A 214 3.83 -3.45 35.29
C THR A 214 4.88 -3.75 36.37
N GLU A 215 5.10 -5.04 36.65
CA GLU A 215 6.09 -5.49 37.64
C GLU A 215 7.53 -5.08 37.30
N LYS A 216 7.82 -4.82 36.01
CA LYS A 216 9.15 -4.39 35.53
C LYS A 216 9.24 -2.88 35.30
N GLY A 217 8.25 -2.12 35.78
CA GLY A 217 8.19 -0.66 35.74
C GLY A 217 7.03 -0.11 34.91
N ASP A 218 6.94 1.22 34.90
CA ASP A 218 5.92 1.97 34.17
C ASP A 218 6.16 1.91 32.66
N VAL A 219 5.20 1.37 31.90
CA VAL A 219 5.19 1.46 30.43
C VAL A 219 4.49 2.75 30.03
N ARG A 220 5.17 3.57 29.24
CA ARG A 220 4.76 4.96 28.95
C ARG A 220 4.54 5.16 27.46
N LEU A 221 3.36 5.70 27.12
CA LEU A 221 2.84 5.75 25.76
C LEU A 221 2.38 7.18 25.44
N CYS A 222 2.62 7.66 24.22
CA CYS A 222 2.33 9.05 23.84
C CYS A 222 0.86 9.33 23.50
N SER A 223 -0.01 8.30 23.45
CA SER A 223 -1.43 8.45 23.14
C SER A 223 -2.27 7.26 23.59
N MET A 224 -3.57 7.49 23.75
CA MET A 224 -4.57 6.42 23.91
C MET A 224 -4.56 5.42 22.75
N HIS A 225 -4.26 5.86 21.52
CA HIS A 225 -4.11 4.92 20.39
C HIS A 225 -2.97 3.93 20.64
N HIS A 226 -1.80 4.38 21.08
CA HIS A 226 -0.68 3.48 21.38
C HIS A 226 -0.96 2.58 22.59
N TYR A 227 -1.80 3.01 23.53
CA TYR A 227 -2.37 2.12 24.55
C TYR A 227 -3.24 1.03 23.93
N PHE A 228 -4.15 1.32 22.98
CA PHE A 228 -4.94 0.28 22.34
C PHE A 228 -4.14 -0.61 21.36
N VAL A 229 -3.09 -0.10 20.72
CA VAL A 229 -2.09 -0.92 20.01
C VAL A 229 -1.45 -1.92 20.98
N MET A 230 -0.98 -1.47 22.15
CA MET A 230 -0.42 -2.36 23.18
C MET A 230 -1.47 -3.36 23.73
N TYR A 231 -2.67 -2.87 24.09
CA TYR A 231 -3.78 -3.68 24.61
C TYR A 231 -4.23 -4.77 23.64
N SER A 232 -4.25 -4.48 22.32
CA SER A 232 -4.53 -5.46 21.28
C SER A 232 -3.46 -6.56 21.19
N CYS A 233 -2.20 -6.27 21.55
CA CYS A 233 -1.11 -7.26 21.60
C CYS A 233 -1.18 -8.20 22.82
N LEU A 234 -1.89 -7.84 23.90
CA LEU A 234 -1.98 -8.65 25.11
C LEU A 234 -2.64 -10.00 24.82
N THR A 235 -2.04 -11.09 25.29
CA THR A 235 -2.56 -12.47 25.14
C THR A 235 -3.02 -13.10 26.44
N GLU A 236 -2.81 -12.42 27.56
CA GLU A 236 -3.33 -12.76 28.88
C GLU A 236 -4.80 -12.36 29.04
N ASP A 237 -5.42 -12.78 30.15
CA ASP A 237 -6.72 -12.25 30.57
C ASP A 237 -6.61 -10.74 30.80
N LYS A 238 -7.60 -10.00 30.28
CA LYS A 238 -7.66 -8.53 30.30
C LYS A 238 -8.67 -8.01 31.31
N THR A 239 -9.33 -8.90 32.06
CA THR A 239 -10.27 -8.56 33.13
C THR A 239 -9.58 -7.72 34.20
N GLY A 240 -10.03 -6.48 34.40
CA GLY A 240 -9.41 -5.56 35.35
C GLY A 240 -8.07 -4.96 34.90
N PHE A 241 -7.66 -5.15 33.64
CA PHE A 241 -6.38 -4.62 33.14
C PHE A 241 -6.35 -3.09 33.20
N GLU A 242 -7.49 -2.45 32.93
CA GLU A 242 -7.69 -1.00 32.97
C GLU A 242 -7.39 -0.38 34.35
N GLN A 243 -7.52 -1.15 35.44
CA GLN A 243 -7.19 -0.70 36.80
C GLN A 243 -5.68 -0.45 37.00
N LYS A 244 -4.83 -0.95 36.09
CA LYS A 244 -3.37 -0.71 36.07
C LYS A 244 -2.99 0.51 35.23
N VAL A 245 -3.96 1.27 34.70
CA VAL A 245 -3.72 2.28 33.65
C VAL A 245 -4.20 3.66 34.06
N SER A 246 -3.37 4.67 33.77
CA SER A 246 -3.70 6.08 33.97
C SER A 246 -3.43 6.86 32.68
N VAL A 247 -4.28 7.84 32.38
CA VAL A 247 -4.13 8.77 31.25
C VAL A 247 -3.91 10.18 31.80
N ALA A 248 -3.16 11.01 31.10
CA ALA A 248 -3.02 12.41 31.46
C ALA A 248 -4.27 13.22 31.06
N ASP A 249 -4.79 13.99 32.02
CA ASP A 249 -5.76 15.05 31.75
C ASP A 249 -5.17 16.05 30.75
N SER A 250 -5.88 16.29 29.65
CA SER A 250 -5.39 17.04 28.50
C SER A 250 -5.31 18.55 28.72
N SER A 251 -5.76 19.06 29.89
CA SER A 251 -5.59 20.46 30.29
C SER A 251 -4.39 20.69 31.22
N SER A 252 -4.10 19.72 32.09
CA SER A 252 -3.15 19.86 33.21
C SER A 252 -1.95 18.92 33.16
N GLY A 253 -1.99 17.87 32.34
CA GLY A 253 -0.99 16.79 32.33
C GLY A 253 -1.06 15.86 33.54
N THR A 254 -2.04 16.04 34.44
CA THR A 254 -2.19 15.24 35.67
C THR A 254 -2.69 13.85 35.32
N LEU A 255 -2.06 12.79 35.85
CA LEU A 255 -2.50 11.41 35.63
C LEU A 255 -3.79 11.12 36.42
N ILE A 256 -4.82 10.64 35.71
CA ILE A 256 -6.10 10.17 36.23
C ILE A 256 -6.31 8.70 35.83
N PRO A 257 -7.04 7.88 36.62
CA PRO A 257 -7.37 6.52 36.24
C PRO A 257 -8.11 6.48 34.89
N ILE A 258 -7.76 5.54 34.03
CA ILE A 258 -8.34 5.42 32.66
C ILE A 258 -9.88 5.26 32.70
N THR A 259 -10.39 4.70 33.79
CA THR A 259 -11.80 4.41 34.11
C THR A 259 -12.59 5.61 34.61
N GLU A 260 -11.91 6.62 35.18
CA GLU A 260 -12.53 7.84 35.72
C GLU A 260 -12.51 9.00 34.71
N ALA A 261 -11.64 8.91 33.70
CA ALA A 261 -11.49 9.92 32.67
C ALA A 261 -12.72 10.03 31.75
N THR A 262 -13.14 11.28 31.47
CA THR A 262 -14.10 11.60 30.41
C THR A 262 -13.35 11.89 29.11
N TYR A 263 -13.72 11.24 28.00
CA TYR A 263 -13.00 11.38 26.73
C TYR A 263 -13.74 12.29 25.74
N VAL A 264 -13.01 13.19 25.08
CA VAL A 264 -13.47 13.87 23.86
C VAL A 264 -12.83 13.17 22.66
N TYR A 265 -13.67 12.61 21.80
CA TYR A 265 -13.30 11.95 20.55
C TYR A 265 -13.64 12.84 19.36
N GLY A 266 -12.62 13.32 18.66
CA GLY A 266 -12.73 14.11 17.44
C GLY A 266 -12.06 13.41 16.25
N LEU A 267 -12.00 14.11 15.12
CA LEU A 267 -11.25 13.73 13.93
C LEU A 267 -10.38 14.92 13.52
N ASP A 268 -9.15 14.69 13.07
CA ASP A 268 -8.30 15.74 12.49
C ASP A 268 -8.89 16.21 11.14
N SER A 269 -8.95 17.52 10.95
CA SER A 269 -9.63 18.15 9.81
C SER A 269 -8.89 18.03 8.48
N LYS A 270 -7.62 17.58 8.47
CA LYS A 270 -6.79 17.46 7.26
C LYS A 270 -6.77 16.04 6.71
N ASN A 271 -6.78 15.03 7.59
CA ASN A 271 -6.63 13.62 7.19
C ASN A 271 -7.73 12.68 7.73
N GLY A 272 -8.66 13.17 8.56
CA GLY A 272 -9.74 12.37 9.16
C GLY A 272 -9.30 11.49 10.33
N ARG A 273 -8.03 11.50 10.72
CA ARG A 273 -7.45 10.64 11.76
C ARG A 273 -8.10 10.90 13.11
N PRO A 274 -8.49 9.88 13.89
CA PRO A 274 -9.08 10.10 15.20
C PRO A 274 -8.18 10.86 16.17
N THR A 275 -8.78 11.80 16.90
CA THR A 275 -8.15 12.57 17.97
C THR A 275 -8.84 12.27 19.30
N ILE A 276 -8.05 12.02 20.34
CA ILE A 276 -8.55 11.64 21.67
C ILE A 276 -7.91 12.59 22.69
N LYS A 277 -8.76 13.24 23.48
CA LYS A 277 -8.37 14.00 24.68
C LYS A 277 -9.09 13.41 25.88
N ALA A 278 -8.41 13.33 27.02
CA ALA A 278 -8.94 12.79 28.26
C ALA A 278 -9.05 13.90 29.30
N PHE A 279 -10.07 13.88 30.16
CA PHE A 279 -10.32 14.95 31.13
C PHE A 279 -10.74 14.40 32.48
N ALA A 280 -10.24 15.05 33.54
CA ALA A 280 -10.58 14.73 34.93
C ALA A 280 -12.02 15.11 35.32
N SER A 281 -12.69 15.93 34.51
CA SER A 281 -14.10 16.29 34.72
C SER A 281 -14.87 16.42 33.41
N LYS A 282 -16.18 16.15 33.51
CA LYS A 282 -17.11 16.32 32.38
C LYS A 282 -17.21 17.76 31.90
N ASP A 283 -17.06 18.75 32.80
CA ASP A 283 -17.12 20.16 32.45
C ASP A 283 -15.90 20.61 31.64
N ALA A 284 -14.71 20.07 31.93
CA ALA A 284 -13.51 20.29 31.13
C ALA A 284 -13.65 19.64 29.74
N ALA A 285 -14.17 18.42 29.67
CA ALA A 285 -14.48 17.75 28.41
C ALA A 285 -15.53 18.51 27.57
N GLU A 286 -16.57 19.06 28.21
CA GLU A 286 -17.61 19.85 27.54
C GLU A 286 -17.08 21.21 27.05
N LYS A 287 -16.20 21.86 27.81
CA LYS A 287 -15.51 23.08 27.37
C LYS A 287 -14.59 22.82 26.17
N GLU A 288 -13.86 21.70 26.15
CA GLU A 288 -13.12 21.26 24.97
C GLU A 288 -14.06 20.97 23.79
N ARG A 289 -15.14 20.22 24.02
CA ARG A 289 -16.12 19.87 22.97
C ARG A 289 -16.76 21.11 22.33
N GLN A 290 -17.00 22.17 23.10
CA GLN A 290 -17.50 23.45 22.61
C GLN A 290 -16.46 24.26 21.83
N ALA A 291 -15.17 24.13 22.13
CA ALA A 291 -14.08 24.88 21.50
C ALA A 291 -13.47 24.18 20.27
N GLY A 292 -13.27 22.86 20.34
CA GLY A 292 -12.63 22.02 19.31
C GLY A 292 -13.56 21.04 18.59
N GLY A 293 -14.81 20.91 19.04
CA GLY A 293 -15.77 19.95 18.48
C GLY A 293 -15.57 18.52 18.99
N GLY A 294 -16.00 17.54 18.18
CA GLY A 294 -16.01 16.13 18.57
C GLY A 294 -17.17 15.76 19.51
N ASN A 295 -17.09 14.56 20.08
CA ASN A 295 -18.13 13.96 20.92
C ASN A 295 -17.54 13.53 22.27
N ILE A 296 -18.27 13.73 23.35
CA ILE A 296 -17.93 13.12 24.65
C ILE A 296 -18.35 11.65 24.63
N ILE A 297 -17.44 10.74 25.00
CA ILE A 297 -17.66 9.30 25.09
C ILE A 297 -17.00 8.71 26.35
N ASP A 298 -17.50 7.56 26.78
CA ASP A 298 -16.89 6.73 27.83
C ASP A 298 -15.77 5.82 27.29
N LEU A 299 -15.06 5.15 28.20
CA LEU A 299 -13.96 4.24 27.89
C LEU A 299 -14.38 3.02 27.04
N ALA A 300 -15.59 2.49 27.22
CA ALA A 300 -16.04 1.29 26.50
C ALA A 300 -16.38 1.63 25.04
N VAL A 301 -17.04 2.77 24.80
CA VAL A 301 -17.27 3.33 23.46
C VAL A 301 -15.95 3.70 22.79
N LEU A 302 -14.99 4.26 23.54
CA LEU A 302 -13.64 4.53 23.02
C LEU A 302 -12.92 3.24 22.62
N GLN A 303 -12.86 2.25 23.51
CA GLN A 303 -12.24 0.95 23.25
C GLN A 303 -12.89 0.23 22.04
N SER A 304 -14.21 0.34 21.88
CA SER A 304 -14.91 -0.20 20.72
C SER A 304 -14.44 0.45 19.41
N LYS A 305 -14.25 1.77 19.39
CA LYS A 305 -13.73 2.51 18.22
C LYS A 305 -12.27 2.15 17.91
N GLU A 306 -11.43 2.16 18.94
CA GLU A 306 -9.98 1.94 18.80
C GLU A 306 -9.63 0.50 18.38
N LEU A 307 -10.46 -0.48 18.75
CA LEU A 307 -10.29 -1.89 18.37
C LEU A 307 -11.09 -2.29 17.11
N ALA A 308 -11.80 -1.36 16.46
CA ALA A 308 -12.64 -1.65 15.30
C ALA A 308 -11.83 -2.01 14.03
N ASN A 309 -10.70 -1.34 13.81
CA ASN A 309 -9.79 -1.63 12.70
C ASN A 309 -8.55 -2.36 13.22
N LYS A 310 -8.16 -3.44 12.55
CA LYS A 310 -7.00 -4.25 12.93
C LYS A 310 -6.11 -4.60 11.74
N CYS A 311 -4.83 -4.78 12.03
CA CYS A 311 -3.83 -5.27 11.08
C CYS A 311 -4.12 -6.73 10.69
N GLY A 312 -4.32 -6.99 9.40
CA GLY A 312 -4.61 -8.31 8.85
C GLY A 312 -3.51 -9.35 9.06
N PHE A 313 -2.29 -8.95 9.42
CA PHE A 313 -1.17 -9.86 9.70
C PHE A 313 -0.93 -10.10 11.20
N CYS A 314 -0.99 -9.05 12.03
CA CYS A 314 -0.59 -9.12 13.44
C CYS A 314 -1.67 -8.66 14.43
N ASP A 315 -2.92 -8.51 13.99
CA ASP A 315 -4.12 -8.22 14.80
C ASP A 315 -4.10 -6.94 15.66
N ARG A 316 -3.04 -6.14 15.57
CA ARG A 316 -2.91 -4.84 16.24
C ARG A 316 -4.01 -3.88 15.82
N ALA A 317 -4.51 -3.09 16.77
CA ALA A 317 -5.29 -1.90 16.49
C ALA A 317 -4.56 -0.98 15.49
N VAL A 318 -5.29 -0.36 14.58
CA VAL A 318 -4.77 0.59 13.58
C VAL A 318 -5.76 1.69 13.25
N TYR A 319 -5.25 2.85 12.85
CA TYR A 319 -6.00 3.88 12.14
C TYR A 319 -5.80 3.72 10.63
N PRO A 320 -6.88 3.54 9.82
CA PRO A 320 -6.81 3.50 8.35
C PRO A 320 -6.03 4.64 7.69
N GLU A 321 -5.94 5.79 8.36
CA GLU A 321 -5.30 7.01 7.86
C GLU A 321 -3.77 6.93 7.91
N ASP A 322 -3.22 6.15 8.86
CA ASP A 322 -1.78 6.05 9.17
C ASP A 322 -1.08 4.85 8.48
N VAL A 323 -1.84 3.87 8.00
CA VAL A 323 -1.36 2.51 7.68
C VAL A 323 -1.57 2.11 6.22
N ALA A 324 -1.01 0.96 5.81
CA ALA A 324 -1.22 0.42 4.48
C ALA A 324 -2.63 -0.16 4.32
N GLU A 325 -3.34 0.21 3.25
CA GLU A 325 -4.55 -0.47 2.78
C GLU A 325 -4.15 -1.81 2.16
N VAL A 326 -4.87 -2.89 2.49
CA VAL A 326 -4.64 -4.22 1.91
C VAL A 326 -5.98 -4.77 1.41
N LEU A 327 -6.09 -4.91 0.10
CA LEU A 327 -7.25 -5.51 -0.56
C LEU A 327 -6.98 -6.98 -0.84
N LEU A 328 -7.91 -7.84 -0.45
CA LEU A 328 -7.81 -9.30 -0.53
C LEU A 328 -9.15 -9.84 -1.04
N GLU A 329 -9.19 -10.33 -2.28
CA GLU A 329 -10.43 -10.73 -2.97
C GLU A 329 -11.49 -9.61 -2.90
N ASN A 330 -12.59 -9.82 -2.16
CA ASN A 330 -13.66 -8.84 -1.92
C ASN A 330 -13.60 -8.20 -0.52
N VAL A 331 -12.52 -8.42 0.24
CA VAL A 331 -12.34 -7.98 1.63
C VAL A 331 -11.25 -6.91 1.69
N LYS A 332 -11.47 -5.87 2.50
CA LYS A 332 -10.42 -4.93 2.90
C LYS A 332 -9.90 -5.26 4.30
N THR A 333 -8.58 -5.25 4.45
CA THR A 333 -7.86 -5.26 5.71
C THR A 333 -6.71 -4.25 5.67
N TRP A 334 -5.84 -4.26 6.68
CA TRP A 334 -4.81 -3.24 6.89
C TRP A 334 -3.45 -3.86 7.21
N GLY A 335 -2.36 -3.17 6.87
CA GLY A 335 -1.01 -3.50 7.33
C GLY A 335 -0.45 -2.37 8.21
N CYS A 336 -0.28 -2.61 9.52
CA CYS A 336 0.22 -1.57 10.46
C CYS A 336 1.65 -1.08 10.17
N CYS A 337 2.34 -1.73 9.24
CA CYS A 337 3.51 -1.24 8.50
C CYS A 337 3.62 -2.03 7.20
N SER A 338 4.46 -1.59 6.27
CA SER A 338 4.76 -2.25 5.00
C SER A 338 5.03 -3.76 5.12
N HIS A 339 5.86 -4.15 6.09
CA HIS A 339 6.24 -5.53 6.32
C HIS A 339 5.11 -6.37 6.97
N CYS A 340 4.09 -5.73 7.54
CA CYS A 340 2.87 -6.39 7.97
C CYS A 340 1.84 -6.45 6.84
N ALA A 341 1.81 -5.49 5.93
CA ALA A 341 0.99 -5.55 4.73
C ALA A 341 1.39 -6.74 3.84
N LEU A 342 2.69 -6.87 3.54
CA LEU A 342 3.26 -8.03 2.84
C LEU A 342 3.02 -9.34 3.62
N GLY A 343 3.05 -9.28 4.96
CA GLY A 343 2.74 -10.44 5.82
C GLY A 343 1.32 -10.98 5.67
N VAL A 344 0.35 -10.19 5.19
CA VAL A 344 -1.02 -10.68 4.96
C VAL A 344 -1.00 -11.84 3.95
N VAL A 345 -0.19 -11.75 2.90
CA VAL A 345 0.00 -12.81 1.88
C VAL A 345 0.40 -14.12 2.53
N ALA A 346 1.46 -14.10 3.35
CA ALA A 346 1.96 -15.28 4.05
C ALA A 346 0.96 -15.85 5.07
N ARG A 347 0.14 -15.00 5.72
CA ARG A 347 -0.88 -15.45 6.69
C ARG A 347 -2.11 -16.07 6.03
N THR A 348 -2.49 -15.61 4.85
CA THR A 348 -3.73 -16.04 4.18
C THR A 348 -3.53 -17.05 3.07
N GLY A 349 -2.32 -17.13 2.48
CA GLY A 349 -2.06 -17.92 1.27
C GLY A 349 -2.79 -17.37 0.05
N LYS A 350 -2.99 -16.04 -0.01
CA LYS A 350 -3.83 -15.36 -0.99
C LYS A 350 -3.19 -14.11 -1.55
N ASP A 351 -3.59 -13.77 -2.78
CA ASP A 351 -3.14 -12.59 -3.49
C ASP A 351 -3.78 -11.31 -2.97
N VAL A 352 -2.98 -10.24 -2.93
CA VAL A 352 -3.38 -8.94 -2.39
C VAL A 352 -3.02 -7.79 -3.33
N GLU A 353 -3.72 -6.67 -3.18
CA GLU A 353 -3.24 -5.35 -3.59
C GLU A 353 -3.02 -4.51 -2.33
N ILE A 354 -1.76 -4.19 -2.04
CA ILE A 354 -1.32 -3.31 -0.95
C ILE A 354 -1.15 -1.90 -1.50
N ARG A 355 -1.59 -0.90 -0.74
CA ARG A 355 -1.36 0.52 -1.02
C ARG A 355 -0.85 1.22 0.23
N GLU A 356 0.38 1.70 0.20
CA GLU A 356 0.99 2.50 1.27
C GLU A 356 1.36 3.90 0.75
N LYS A 357 1.56 4.84 1.67
CA LYS A 357 2.11 6.17 1.39
C LYS A 357 3.61 6.16 1.64
N ASP A 358 4.41 6.70 0.72
CA ASP A 358 5.82 7.02 0.94
C ASP A 358 5.97 7.82 2.24
N ARG A 359 6.85 7.35 3.14
CA ARG A 359 6.99 7.92 4.50
C ARG A 359 7.59 9.33 4.53
N LEU A 360 8.09 9.83 3.40
CA LEU A 360 8.57 11.20 3.17
C LEU A 360 7.58 12.04 2.35
N THR A 361 7.14 11.55 1.18
CA THR A 361 6.39 12.36 0.20
C THR A 361 4.87 12.20 0.28
N GLY A 362 4.38 11.12 0.88
CA GLY A 362 2.95 10.77 0.88
C GLY A 362 2.43 10.20 -0.45
N GLU A 363 3.28 10.07 -1.47
CA GLU A 363 2.95 9.43 -2.75
C GLU A 363 2.59 7.95 -2.56
N LYS A 364 1.77 7.38 -3.45
CA LYS A 364 1.36 5.97 -3.30
C LYS A 364 2.43 5.03 -3.83
N VAL A 365 2.77 4.03 -3.01
CA VAL A 365 3.39 2.78 -3.46
C VAL A 365 2.30 1.71 -3.51
N VAL A 366 2.13 1.08 -4.67
CA VAL A 366 1.18 -0.02 -4.89
C VAL A 366 1.95 -1.30 -5.16
N VAL A 367 1.59 -2.37 -4.45
CA VAL A 367 2.18 -3.70 -4.58
C VAL A 367 1.05 -4.69 -4.86
N LYS A 368 1.20 -5.54 -5.87
CA LYS A 368 0.28 -6.67 -6.11
C LYS A 368 1.04 -7.99 -6.14
N THR A 369 0.43 -9.06 -5.65
CA THR A 369 1.05 -10.39 -5.63
C THR A 369 0.32 -11.42 -6.50
N LEU A 370 1.02 -12.51 -6.84
CA LEU A 370 0.47 -13.72 -7.44
C LEU A 370 1.15 -14.95 -6.85
N GLY A 371 0.38 -15.87 -6.24
CA GLY A 371 0.88 -17.16 -5.74
C GLY A 371 1.88 -17.08 -4.58
N GLY A 372 2.13 -15.88 -4.05
CA GLY A 372 3.19 -15.57 -3.07
C GLY A 372 4.25 -14.59 -3.57
N ASP A 373 4.37 -14.39 -4.88
CA ASP A 373 5.39 -13.55 -5.51
C ASP A 373 4.90 -12.16 -5.91
N LEU A 374 5.83 -11.24 -6.18
CA LEU A 374 5.56 -9.88 -6.65
C LEU A 374 5.08 -9.89 -8.12
N ALA A 375 3.81 -9.53 -8.34
CA ALA A 375 3.20 -9.42 -9.66
C ALA A 375 3.18 -7.98 -10.21
N LEU A 376 3.19 -6.97 -9.33
CA LEU A 376 3.28 -5.56 -9.73
C LEU A 376 3.91 -4.72 -8.62
N LEU A 377 4.76 -3.76 -9.02
CA LEU A 377 5.27 -2.70 -8.17
C LEU A 377 5.18 -1.34 -8.88
N GLU A 378 4.40 -0.42 -8.31
CA GLU A 378 4.22 0.94 -8.82
C GLU A 378 4.58 1.97 -7.73
N PRO A 379 5.52 2.91 -7.98
CA PRO A 379 6.49 2.89 -9.09
C PRO A 379 7.52 1.76 -8.92
N PHE A 380 8.06 1.23 -10.02
CA PHE A 380 9.04 0.14 -10.00
C PHE A 380 10.35 0.48 -9.25
N SER A 381 10.62 1.77 -9.02
CA SER A 381 11.75 2.28 -8.23
C SER A 381 11.54 2.17 -6.72
N ALA A 382 10.36 1.72 -6.27
CA ALA A 382 10.00 1.70 -4.86
C ALA A 382 10.81 0.68 -4.04
N VAL A 383 11.13 1.07 -2.81
CA VAL A 383 11.97 0.31 -1.87
C VAL A 383 11.34 0.31 -0.48
N ALA A 384 11.78 -0.62 0.38
CA ALA A 384 11.38 -0.68 1.77
C ALA A 384 12.55 -0.34 2.69
N TRP A 385 12.28 0.42 3.77
CA TRP A 385 13.18 0.47 4.92
C TRP A 385 12.80 -0.64 5.89
N PHE A 386 13.75 -1.52 6.19
CA PHE A 386 13.62 -2.51 7.24
C PHE A 386 14.35 -2.03 8.49
N GLY A 387 13.62 -1.34 9.37
CA GLY A 387 14.15 -0.91 10.66
C GLY A 387 14.60 -2.10 11.49
N GLN A 388 15.87 -2.11 11.88
CA GLN A 388 16.53 -3.14 12.67
C GLN A 388 17.42 -2.54 13.76
N ARG A 389 17.39 -3.14 14.94
CA ARG A 389 18.23 -2.81 16.10
C ARG A 389 19.13 -3.97 16.50
N THR A 390 20.35 -3.66 16.92
CA THR A 390 21.32 -4.64 17.42
C THR A 390 21.12 -4.87 18.91
N LYS A 391 20.91 -6.12 19.33
CA LYS A 391 20.82 -6.52 20.74
C LYS A 391 22.20 -6.58 21.41
N PRO A 392 22.27 -6.59 22.76
CA PRO A 392 23.54 -6.79 23.49
C PRO A 392 24.27 -8.11 23.17
N ASP A 393 23.58 -9.12 22.63
CA ASP A 393 24.17 -10.38 22.16
C ASP A 393 24.63 -10.33 20.68
N GLY A 394 24.73 -9.13 20.10
CA GLY A 394 25.13 -8.87 18.72
C GLY A 394 24.07 -9.21 17.67
N LYS A 395 22.95 -9.84 18.04
CA LYS A 395 21.92 -10.22 17.06
C LYS A 395 21.09 -9.01 16.63
N ARG A 396 20.91 -8.85 15.31
CA ARG A 396 19.94 -7.91 14.76
C ARG A 396 18.52 -8.47 14.91
N VAL A 397 17.58 -7.60 15.25
CA VAL A 397 16.14 -7.87 15.21
C VAL A 397 15.41 -6.68 14.61
N SER A 398 14.14 -6.85 14.24
CA SER A 398 13.22 -5.75 13.95
C SER A 398 13.30 -4.66 15.03
N ALA A 399 13.35 -3.38 14.62
CA ALA A 399 13.16 -2.27 15.54
C ALA A 399 11.70 -2.16 15.99
N GLY A 400 10.76 -2.40 15.07
CA GLY A 400 9.32 -2.42 15.30
C GLY A 400 8.55 -1.93 14.07
N CYS A 401 7.21 -2.03 14.08
CA CYS A 401 6.37 -1.62 12.95
C CYS A 401 6.50 -0.12 12.62
N PHE A 402 6.74 0.74 13.60
CA PHE A 402 6.84 2.19 13.41
C PHE A 402 8.10 2.62 12.63
N HIS A 403 9.13 1.77 12.66
CA HIS A 403 10.47 1.95 12.07
C HIS A 403 10.56 1.31 10.67
N GLN A 404 9.43 1.10 10.01
CA GLN A 404 9.32 0.41 8.72
C GLN A 404 8.36 1.16 7.80
N GLY A 405 8.60 1.10 6.50
CA GLY A 405 7.71 1.67 5.50
C GLY A 405 8.24 1.55 4.08
N PHE A 406 7.40 1.89 3.10
CA PHE A 406 7.77 2.01 1.70
C PHE A 406 8.15 3.46 1.32
N PHE A 407 8.88 3.57 0.21
CA PHE A 407 9.29 4.83 -0.44
C PHE A 407 9.21 4.65 -1.95
N THR A 408 8.83 5.68 -2.71
CA THR A 408 8.76 5.64 -4.18
C THR A 408 10.15 5.59 -4.84
N THR A 409 11.21 6.01 -4.13
CA THR A 409 12.61 5.98 -4.60
C THR A 409 13.60 5.69 -3.47
N PRO A 410 14.80 5.16 -3.78
CA PRO A 410 15.93 5.09 -2.84
C PRO A 410 16.32 6.46 -2.25
N GLU A 411 16.15 7.53 -3.03
CA GLU A 411 16.52 8.90 -2.66
C GLU A 411 15.55 9.47 -1.62
N ASN A 412 14.25 9.13 -1.69
CA ASN A 412 13.29 9.47 -0.63
C ASN A 412 13.60 8.71 0.66
N LEU A 413 13.93 7.42 0.58
CA LEU A 413 14.34 6.62 1.73
C LEU A 413 15.58 7.23 2.42
N LYS A 414 16.63 7.57 1.66
CA LYS A 414 17.86 8.18 2.19
C LYS A 414 17.56 9.49 2.93
N LYS A 415 16.83 10.42 2.30
CA LYS A 415 16.38 11.69 2.91
C LYS A 415 15.54 11.49 4.18
N TRP A 416 14.67 10.47 4.19
CA TRP A 416 13.87 10.16 5.38
C TRP A 416 14.73 9.62 6.53
N VAL A 417 15.69 8.75 6.23
CA VAL A 417 16.64 8.22 7.22
C VAL A 417 17.55 9.35 7.75
N GLU A 418 17.97 10.30 6.91
CA GLU A 418 18.66 11.54 7.32
C GLU A 418 17.79 12.39 8.26
N ALA A 419 16.53 12.63 7.92
CA ALA A 419 15.58 13.42 8.72
C ALA A 419 15.18 12.76 10.06
N ASN A 420 15.32 11.44 10.18
CA ASN A 420 15.01 10.67 11.39
C ASN A 420 16.30 10.08 11.98
N PRO A 421 17.19 10.85 12.63
CA PRO A 421 18.56 10.44 12.95
C PRO A 421 18.69 9.27 13.93
N LEU A 422 17.63 8.92 14.66
CA LEU A 422 17.59 7.76 15.58
C LEU A 422 17.29 6.42 14.86
N GLU A 423 16.75 6.45 13.64
CA GLU A 423 16.41 5.24 12.88
C GLU A 423 17.64 4.37 12.59
N THR A 424 17.49 3.05 12.68
CA THR A 424 18.53 2.07 12.36
C THR A 424 17.93 0.91 11.57
N GLY A 425 18.67 0.36 10.61
CA GLY A 425 18.14 -0.60 9.64
C GLY A 425 18.84 -0.58 8.28
N GLU A 426 18.19 -1.16 7.28
CA GLU A 426 18.67 -1.26 5.89
C GLU A 426 17.56 -1.02 4.85
N MET A 427 17.97 -0.54 3.68
CA MET A 427 17.13 -0.49 2.48
C MET A 427 17.11 -1.87 1.82
N ILE A 428 15.91 -2.41 1.58
CA ILE A 428 15.70 -3.68 0.86
C ILE A 428 14.71 -3.50 -0.30
N THR A 429 14.76 -4.42 -1.27
CA THR A 429 13.74 -4.50 -2.32
C THR A 429 12.42 -5.02 -1.73
N ILE A 430 11.30 -4.61 -2.32
CA ILE A 430 9.98 -5.05 -1.86
C ILE A 430 9.75 -6.55 -2.14
N GLN A 431 10.35 -7.11 -3.21
CA GLN A 431 10.38 -8.57 -3.42
C GLN A 431 11.17 -9.30 -2.32
N LYS A 432 12.31 -8.78 -1.84
CA LYS A 432 12.99 -9.37 -0.67
C LYS A 432 12.09 -9.29 0.58
N ALA A 433 11.48 -8.13 0.83
CA ALA A 433 10.58 -7.96 1.97
C ALA A 433 9.37 -8.91 1.93
N LEU A 434 8.89 -9.29 0.73
CA LEU A 434 7.83 -10.29 0.53
C LEU A 434 8.35 -11.71 0.73
N ALA A 435 9.47 -12.09 0.10
CA ALA A 435 10.09 -13.40 0.26
C ALA A 435 10.45 -13.71 1.73
N ASP A 436 10.98 -12.72 2.47
CA ASP A 436 11.25 -12.82 3.91
C ASP A 436 9.98 -13.05 4.76
N LYS A 437 8.78 -12.78 4.22
CA LYS A 437 7.49 -13.07 4.85
C LYS A 437 6.94 -14.43 4.44
N MET A 438 7.06 -14.79 3.16
CA MET A 438 6.67 -16.12 2.66
C MET A 438 7.52 -17.24 3.26
N ALA A 439 8.75 -16.95 3.68
CA ALA A 439 9.64 -17.87 4.40
C ALA A 439 9.31 -18.08 5.89
N LEU A 440 8.26 -17.45 6.44
CA LEU A 440 7.86 -17.62 7.84
C LEU A 440 7.05 -18.91 8.06
N SER A 441 7.41 -19.68 9.09
CA SER A 441 6.62 -20.83 9.52
C SER A 441 5.26 -20.42 10.08
N GLU A 442 4.29 -21.35 10.09
CA GLU A 442 3.00 -21.15 10.75
C GLU A 442 3.15 -20.66 12.20
N GLU A 443 4.16 -21.14 12.93
CA GLU A 443 4.40 -20.74 14.32
C GLU A 443 4.89 -19.28 14.38
N GLN A 444 5.76 -18.87 13.48
CA GLN A 444 6.23 -17.48 13.37
C GLN A 444 5.09 -16.54 12.94
N ILE A 445 4.20 -16.98 12.05
CA ILE A 445 2.99 -16.23 11.65
C ILE A 445 2.02 -16.10 12.82
N LYS A 446 1.70 -17.20 13.53
CA LYS A 446 0.87 -17.18 14.76
C LYS A 446 1.52 -16.37 15.90
N LYS A 447 2.83 -16.18 15.85
CA LYS A 447 3.63 -15.33 16.75
C LYS A 447 3.99 -13.96 16.14
N ALA A 448 3.45 -13.53 15.00
CA ALA A 448 3.81 -12.26 14.37
C ALA A 448 3.50 -11.03 15.26
N CYS A 449 2.40 -11.10 16.03
CA CYS A 449 2.11 -10.11 17.09
C CYS A 449 2.97 -10.32 18.36
N LYS A 450 3.49 -11.53 18.56
CA LYS A 450 3.92 -12.11 19.85
C LYS A 450 5.43 -12.33 19.97
N ILE A 451 6.25 -11.68 19.14
CA ILE A 451 7.73 -11.73 19.20
C ILE A 451 8.27 -11.11 20.52
N GLY A 452 7.40 -10.53 21.35
CA GLY A 452 7.73 -10.09 22.71
C GLY A 452 8.39 -8.71 22.76
N GLU A 453 8.10 -7.87 21.77
CA GLU A 453 8.65 -6.51 21.63
C GLU A 453 7.62 -5.39 21.90
N CYS A 454 6.32 -5.72 21.93
CA CYS A 454 5.23 -4.73 22.07
C CYS A 454 4.14 -5.12 23.07
N CYS A 455 4.20 -6.33 23.62
CA CYS A 455 3.60 -6.65 24.92
C CYS A 455 4.69 -6.39 25.96
N PRO A 456 4.44 -5.60 27.02
CA PRO A 456 5.30 -5.58 28.20
C PRO A 456 5.53 -7.00 28.73
N LYS A 457 6.72 -7.27 29.27
CA LYS A 457 7.13 -8.59 29.73
C LYS A 457 7.18 -8.71 31.25
#